data_AF-Q0EDY5-F1
#
_entry.id   AF-Q0EDY5-F1
#
_cell.length_a   1.000
_cell.length_b   1.000
_cell.length_c   1.000
_cell.angle_alpha   90.00
_cell.angle_beta   90.00
_cell.angle_gamma   90.00
#
_symmetry.space_group_name_H-M   'P 1'
#
loop_
_entity.id
_entity.type
_entity.pdbx_description
1 polymer ?
#
loop_
_entity_poly.entity_id
_entity_poly.type
_entity_poly.pdbx_seq_one_letter_code
_entity_poly.pdbx_strand_id
1 'polypeptide(L)'
;MFDHEYATENFDRLWVLYFDEETLSEEESFLYPPLVLTGRVSQSKHGVNSLLVEANSVWVDQVLTGQCTHTFSEHLDFEPQRLTSAQRKVNDRVNLELDRVVPGIARSGLKPVIYCVEAGDEVRCYMAVEATARHLLALRFCTVAYPPGEHDYQAVQAIVARSRASLIERLPLLNSRFGYFQWRPEMEFERKFTFQDLPDTWNLVTDLYARLYGGALPGFFPECHKGFQVFDYENHIFDIVGEPEELGYISFIPQVNSNVTVKRKWFQENAELRRESLWWDQNIGVSDLAAEARSRVNADILPLPVFRRKRFDVNFESLKTGHVYGVYFDICRTVDSPAEHSFGQVEVEYCRSRTAFLLDDIFEEFNFLAKYVERLLSEKKVAYKEDLFSKLDFSRQSRSKNNIPE
;
A
#
# COMPACT_ATOMS: atom_id res chain seq x y z
N MET A 1 16.96 2.82 -12.64
CA MET A 1 18.34 2.75 -12.09
C MET A 1 18.26 3.44 -10.73
N PHE A 2 18.19 2.67 -9.64
CA PHE A 2 17.85 3.20 -8.32
C PHE A 2 19.04 3.96 -7.75
N ASP A 3 18.86 5.21 -7.33
CA ASP A 3 19.86 5.86 -6.48
C ASP A 3 19.99 5.02 -5.20
N HIS A 4 21.10 4.31 -5.10
CA HIS A 4 21.39 3.35 -4.04
C HIS A 4 21.97 4.02 -2.79
N GLU A 5 21.81 5.33 -2.62
CA GLU A 5 22.19 6.03 -1.40
C GLU A 5 21.15 5.81 -0.30
N TYR A 6 20.93 4.55 0.07
CA TYR A 6 20.46 4.21 1.41
C TYR A 6 21.69 4.31 2.32
N ALA A 7 21.89 5.49 2.91
CA ALA A 7 23.00 5.74 3.81
C ALA A 7 23.01 4.66 4.91
N THR A 8 24.14 3.97 5.04
CA THR A 8 24.41 3.03 6.13
C THR A 8 25.46 3.66 7.02
N GLU A 9 25.18 3.67 8.33
CA GLU A 9 26.01 4.14 9.47
C GLU A 9 25.84 5.57 10.00
N ASN A 10 25.06 6.45 9.37
CA ASN A 10 24.71 7.75 9.97
C ASN A 10 23.27 7.73 10.49
N PHE A 11 23.08 8.13 11.75
CA PHE A 11 21.75 8.43 12.27
C PHE A 11 21.21 9.65 11.53
N ASP A 12 20.03 9.53 10.93
CA ASP A 12 19.37 10.70 10.38
C ASP A 12 18.86 11.58 11.52
N ARG A 13 19.05 12.89 11.36
CA ARG A 13 18.45 13.85 12.28
C ARG A 13 16.96 13.93 12.01
N LEU A 14 16.20 13.71 13.07
CA LEU A 14 14.75 13.71 13.05
C LEU A 14 14.23 14.81 13.96
N TRP A 15 13.32 15.63 13.45
CA TRP A 15 12.49 16.49 14.27
C TRP A 15 11.07 15.97 14.29
N VAL A 16 10.51 15.85 15.49
CA VAL A 16 9.12 15.45 15.71
C VAL A 16 8.38 16.66 16.26
N LEU A 17 7.49 17.20 15.45
CA LEU A 17 6.76 18.42 15.76
C LEU A 17 5.37 18.04 16.29
N TYR A 18 5.09 18.56 17.47
CA TYR A 18 3.84 18.28 18.17
C TYR A 18 2.82 19.38 17.88
N PHE A 19 1.57 18.98 17.69
CA PHE A 19 0.44 19.88 17.45
C PHE A 19 -0.82 19.35 18.16
N ASP A 20 -1.78 20.24 18.40
CA ASP A 20 -3.12 19.86 18.82
C ASP A 20 -3.93 19.50 17.57
N GLU A 21 -4.27 18.23 17.44
CA GLU A 21 -4.92 17.66 16.26
C GLU A 21 -6.26 18.33 15.94
N GLU A 22 -6.99 18.80 16.96
CA GLU A 22 -8.27 19.50 16.78
C GLU A 22 -8.08 20.89 16.14
N THR A 23 -6.94 21.53 16.41
CA THR A 23 -6.58 22.86 15.89
C THR A 23 -5.86 22.82 14.53
N LEU A 24 -5.45 21.64 14.04
CA LEU A 24 -4.81 21.45 12.72
C LEU A 24 -5.72 21.81 11.53
N SER A 25 -6.97 22.22 11.77
CA SER A 25 -7.83 22.73 10.69
C SER A 25 -7.76 24.26 10.54
N GLU A 26 -7.15 24.96 11.50
CA GLU A 26 -7.06 26.42 11.52
C GLU A 26 -5.78 26.91 10.86
N GLU A 27 -5.91 27.83 9.91
CA GLU A 27 -4.85 28.26 9.00
C GLU A 27 -3.56 28.78 9.68
N GLU A 28 -3.63 29.28 10.91
CA GLU A 28 -2.49 29.85 11.66
C GLU A 28 -1.85 28.89 12.67
N SER A 29 -2.53 27.82 13.07
CA SER A 29 -2.08 26.91 14.15
C SER A 29 -0.80 26.14 13.79
N PHE A 30 -0.53 25.96 12.50
CA PHE A 30 0.62 25.23 11.98
C PHE A 30 1.96 25.95 12.13
N LEU A 31 1.98 27.27 12.29
CA LEU A 31 3.22 28.06 12.19
C LEU A 31 4.13 27.93 13.41
N TYR A 32 3.58 27.49 14.53
CA TYR A 32 4.22 27.58 15.84
C TYR A 32 4.05 26.24 16.59
N PRO A 33 4.80 25.18 16.23
CA PRO A 33 4.71 23.90 16.92
C PRO A 33 4.99 24.12 18.42
N PRO A 34 4.04 23.87 19.34
CA PRO A 34 4.25 24.17 20.75
C PRO A 34 5.43 23.41 21.38
N LEU A 35 5.81 22.28 20.76
CA LEU A 35 6.88 21.41 21.19
C LEU A 35 7.54 20.77 19.97
N VAL A 36 8.87 20.78 19.95
CA VAL A 36 9.68 20.04 18.96
C VAL A 36 10.63 19.12 19.72
N LEU A 37 10.59 17.84 19.39
CA LEU A 37 11.62 16.89 19.81
C LEU A 37 12.68 16.83 18.72
N THR A 38 13.95 17.02 19.08
CA THR A 38 15.07 16.82 18.15
C THR A 38 15.87 15.61 18.59
N GLY A 39 16.29 14.82 17.61
CA GLY A 39 16.99 13.60 17.91
C GLY A 39 17.41 12.85 16.66
N ARG A 40 17.50 11.54 16.81
CA ARG A 40 18.14 10.64 15.87
C ARG A 40 17.28 9.42 15.62
N VAL A 41 17.31 8.92 14.38
CA VAL A 41 16.70 7.66 14.00
C VAL A 41 17.77 6.68 13.50
N SER A 42 17.86 5.53 14.15
CA SER A 42 18.83 4.46 13.85
C SER A 42 18.40 3.56 12.72
N GLN A 43 17.08 3.44 12.50
CA GLN A 43 16.50 2.56 11.49
C GLN A 43 15.31 3.26 10.85
N SER A 44 15.56 3.87 9.69
CA SER A 44 14.52 4.42 8.85
C SER A 44 14.81 4.13 7.39
N LYS A 45 13.75 4.14 6.57
CA LYS A 45 13.84 4.02 5.12
C LYS A 45 13.18 5.24 4.51
N HIS A 46 13.91 5.84 3.58
CA HIS A 46 13.52 7.08 2.95
C HIS A 46 13.33 6.81 1.47
N GLY A 47 12.23 7.32 0.93
CA GLY A 47 12.10 7.51 -0.49
C GLY A 47 11.66 8.94 -0.79
N VAL A 48 11.46 9.21 -2.08
CA VAL A 48 10.97 10.51 -2.53
C VAL A 48 9.57 10.79 -1.98
N ASN A 49 8.69 9.78 -1.87
CA ASN A 49 7.33 9.97 -1.38
C ASN A 49 7.20 9.79 0.14
N SER A 50 7.87 8.79 0.71
CA SER A 50 7.54 8.30 2.04
C SER A 50 8.76 8.17 2.96
N LEU A 51 8.52 8.41 4.24
CA LEU A 51 9.41 8.07 5.35
C LEU A 51 8.81 6.89 6.12
N LEU A 52 9.60 5.84 6.29
CA LEU A 52 9.25 4.69 7.13
C LEU A 52 10.19 4.67 8.33
N VAL A 53 9.65 4.83 9.53
CA VAL A 53 10.40 4.79 10.79
C VAL A 53 10.10 3.49 11.51
N GLU A 54 11.13 2.68 11.77
CA GLU A 54 11.01 1.40 12.48
C GLU A 54 10.73 1.61 13.98
N ALA A 55 10.07 0.66 14.63
CA ALA A 55 9.86 0.67 16.08
C ALA A 55 11.19 0.50 16.81
N ASN A 56 11.32 1.07 18.01
CA ASN A 56 12.54 1.07 18.85
C ASN A 56 13.77 1.69 18.15
N SER A 57 13.54 2.63 17.23
CA SER A 57 14.63 3.21 16.43
C SER A 57 14.90 4.68 16.68
N VAL A 58 14.04 5.38 17.44
CA VAL A 58 14.10 6.84 17.62
C VAL A 58 14.53 7.23 19.02
N TRP A 59 15.43 8.21 19.09
CA TRP A 59 16.13 8.66 20.29
C TRP A 59 16.01 10.18 20.30
N VAL A 60 15.59 10.76 21.41
CA VAL A 60 15.43 12.22 21.55
C VAL A 60 16.59 12.76 22.37
N ASP A 61 17.31 13.73 21.80
CA ASP A 61 18.47 14.37 22.42
C ASP A 61 18.09 15.72 23.05
N GLN A 62 17.15 16.44 22.43
CA GLN A 62 16.72 17.76 22.92
C GLN A 62 15.22 18.00 22.75
N VAL A 63 14.73 18.94 23.54
CA VAL A 63 13.40 19.53 23.45
C VAL A 63 13.55 21.02 23.15
N LEU A 64 12.87 21.47 22.10
CA LEU A 64 12.81 22.88 21.73
C LEU A 64 11.39 23.40 21.91
N THR A 65 11.29 24.57 22.54
CA THR A 65 10.07 25.37 22.63
C THR A 65 10.39 26.82 22.29
N GLY A 66 9.38 27.66 22.13
CA GLY A 66 9.57 29.11 21.93
C GLY A 66 10.27 29.83 23.09
N GLN A 67 10.41 29.19 24.26
CA GLN A 67 10.97 29.80 25.47
C GLN A 67 12.26 29.15 25.94
N CYS A 68 12.49 27.88 25.62
CA CYS A 68 13.64 27.14 26.12
C CYS A 68 14.12 26.05 25.16
N THR A 69 15.40 25.73 25.30
CA THR A 69 16.01 24.50 24.80
C THR A 69 16.43 23.68 26.00
N HIS A 70 16.01 22.42 26.04
CA HIS A 70 16.42 21.47 27.06
C HIS A 70 17.16 20.31 26.41
N THR A 71 18.38 20.04 26.86
CA THR A 71 19.19 18.92 26.38
C THR A 71 19.22 17.85 27.45
N PHE A 72 18.88 16.61 27.09
CA PHE A 72 18.96 15.51 28.02
C PHE A 72 20.41 15.02 28.18
N SER A 73 20.79 14.64 29.40
CA SER A 73 22.11 14.07 29.68
C SER A 73 22.28 12.66 29.10
N GLU A 74 21.18 11.93 29.00
CA GLU A 74 21.03 10.65 28.32
C GLU A 74 19.88 10.79 27.32
N HIS A 75 19.96 10.15 26.16
CA HIS A 75 18.87 10.22 25.19
C HIS A 75 17.59 9.57 25.75
N LEU A 76 16.45 10.00 25.22
CA LEU A 76 15.14 9.46 25.57
C LEU A 76 14.62 8.58 24.43
N ASP A 77 14.38 7.30 24.71
CA ASP A 77 13.76 6.38 23.75
C ASP A 77 12.36 6.89 23.37
N PHE A 78 12.10 7.02 22.08
CA PHE A 78 10.82 7.48 21.55
C PHE A 78 10.22 6.43 20.61
N GLU A 79 8.92 6.20 20.78
CA GLU A 79 8.14 5.31 19.93
C GLU A 79 7.10 6.14 19.17
N PRO A 80 7.30 6.41 17.88
CA PRO A 80 6.31 7.15 17.09
C PRO A 80 4.98 6.39 16.98
N GLN A 81 4.99 5.07 17.18
CA GLN A 81 3.80 4.22 17.19
C GLN A 81 3.29 3.96 18.63
N ARG A 82 1.98 3.80 18.81
CA ARG A 82 1.33 3.53 20.13
C ARG A 82 0.44 2.28 20.15
N LEU A 83 0.68 1.35 19.23
CA LEU A 83 -0.23 0.24 18.97
C LEU A 83 -0.06 -0.93 19.94
N THR A 84 1.17 -1.22 20.36
CA THR A 84 1.45 -2.29 21.34
C THR A 84 1.53 -1.75 22.77
N SER A 85 1.37 -2.64 23.76
CA SER A 85 1.53 -2.27 25.18
C SER A 85 2.97 -1.85 25.52
N ALA A 86 3.98 -2.38 24.83
CA ALA A 86 5.37 -1.96 25.00
C ALA A 86 5.58 -0.53 24.49
N GLN A 87 5.11 -0.23 23.27
CA GLN A 87 5.14 1.10 22.67
C GLN A 87 4.45 2.17 23.51
N ARG A 88 3.27 1.84 24.08
CA ARG A 88 2.56 2.75 24.99
C ARG A 88 3.39 3.05 26.24
N LYS A 89 4.01 2.05 26.87
CA LYS A 89 4.86 2.25 28.04
C LYS A 89 6.06 3.16 27.76
N VAL A 90 6.72 2.99 26.61
CA VAL A 90 7.82 3.88 26.21
C VAL A 90 7.30 5.32 26.04
N ASN A 91 6.18 5.51 25.33
CA ASN A 91 5.56 6.82 25.17
C ASN A 91 5.09 7.45 26.49
N ASP A 92 4.56 6.66 27.43
CA ASP A 92 4.13 7.16 28.73
C ASP A 92 5.34 7.65 29.54
N ARG A 93 6.46 6.92 29.48
CA ARG A 93 7.75 7.36 30.04
C ARG A 93 8.22 8.66 29.38
N VAL A 94 8.17 8.75 28.04
CA VAL A 94 8.49 9.97 27.31
C VAL A 94 7.65 11.14 27.80
N ASN A 95 6.33 10.99 27.86
CA ASN A 95 5.44 12.05 28.31
C ASN A 95 5.74 12.49 29.75
N LEU A 96 6.12 11.57 30.65
CA LEU A 96 6.52 11.89 32.01
C LEU A 96 7.82 12.70 32.06
N GLU A 97 8.82 12.35 31.25
CA GLU A 97 10.06 13.13 31.15
C GLU A 97 9.81 14.49 30.51
N LEU A 98 8.98 14.55 29.47
CA LEU A 98 8.58 15.81 28.85
C LEU A 98 7.80 16.71 29.83
N ASP A 99 6.95 16.17 30.71
CA ASP A 99 6.18 16.96 31.69
C ASP A 99 7.07 17.66 32.72
N ARG A 100 8.26 17.11 33.00
CA ARG A 100 9.26 17.77 33.86
C ARG A 100 9.89 18.99 33.19
N VAL A 101 9.97 18.96 31.86
CA VAL A 101 10.60 20.02 31.04
C VAL A 101 9.55 21.05 30.61
N VAL A 102 8.37 20.59 30.22
CA VAL A 102 7.22 21.37 29.75
C VAL A 102 5.99 20.97 30.59
N PRO A 103 5.77 21.63 31.74
CA PRO A 103 4.70 21.25 32.67
C PRO A 103 3.31 21.22 32.02
N GLY A 104 2.61 20.11 32.17
CA GLY A 104 1.26 19.90 31.65
C GLY A 104 1.19 19.25 30.26
N ILE A 105 2.31 18.98 29.60
CA ILE A 105 2.34 18.38 28.26
C ILE A 105 1.61 17.04 28.17
N ALA A 106 1.67 16.22 29.22
CA ALA A 106 0.98 14.93 29.21
C ALA A 106 -0.55 15.07 29.18
N ARG A 107 -1.07 16.25 29.53
CA ARG A 107 -2.50 16.59 29.58
C ARG A 107 -2.92 17.58 28.50
N SER A 108 -2.00 18.09 27.68
CA SER A 108 -2.27 19.14 26.70
C SER A 108 -3.00 18.65 25.44
N GLY A 109 -3.11 17.34 25.25
CA GLY A 109 -3.69 16.76 24.03
C GLY A 109 -2.73 16.73 22.83
N LEU A 110 -1.56 17.38 22.92
CA LEU A 110 -0.59 17.46 21.83
C LEU A 110 -0.12 16.07 21.35
N LYS A 111 -0.03 15.91 20.03
CA LYS A 111 0.39 14.69 19.34
C LYS A 111 1.55 14.96 18.38
N PRO A 112 2.45 13.98 18.17
CA PRO A 112 3.45 14.07 17.11
C PRO A 112 2.78 13.90 15.74
N VAL A 113 2.78 14.96 14.94
CA VAL A 113 2.02 15.00 13.66
C VAL A 113 2.96 15.15 12.47
N ILE A 114 3.92 16.07 12.57
CA ILE A 114 4.86 16.38 11.49
C ILE A 114 6.25 15.86 11.88
N TYR A 115 6.92 15.29 10.88
CA TYR A 115 8.27 14.76 10.99
C TYR A 115 9.13 15.47 9.95
N CYS A 116 10.29 15.97 10.35
CA CYS A 116 11.24 16.61 9.45
C CYS A 116 12.58 15.87 9.50
N VAL A 117 13.17 15.66 8.32
CA VAL A 117 14.45 14.96 8.19
C VAL A 117 15.40 15.79 7.33
N GLU A 118 16.62 16.00 7.83
CA GLU A 118 17.70 16.64 7.07
C GLU A 118 18.20 15.69 5.97
N ALA A 119 18.37 16.21 4.75
CA ALA A 119 18.88 15.49 3.59
C ALA A 119 19.78 16.42 2.76
N GLY A 120 21.06 16.53 3.12
CA GLY A 120 21.99 17.47 2.49
C GLY A 120 21.64 18.92 2.84
N ASP A 121 21.48 19.76 1.81
CA ASP A 121 21.09 21.19 1.94
C ASP A 121 19.56 21.39 1.95
N GLU A 122 18.81 20.33 2.25
CA GLU A 122 17.36 20.32 2.25
C GLU A 122 16.81 19.67 3.52
N VAL A 123 15.61 20.09 3.89
CA VAL A 123 14.79 19.44 4.91
C VAL A 123 13.52 18.93 4.26
N ARG A 124 13.28 17.63 4.40
CA ARG A 124 12.07 16.97 3.91
C ARG A 124 11.06 16.92 5.04
N CYS A 125 9.86 17.44 4.80
CA CYS A 125 8.79 17.45 5.80
C CYS A 125 7.72 16.42 5.43
N TYR A 126 7.32 15.64 6.43
CA TYR A 126 6.40 14.52 6.32
C TYR A 126 5.27 14.68 7.34
N MET A 127 4.09 14.18 7.01
CA MET A 127 2.97 14.04 7.93
C MET A 127 2.73 12.55 8.19
N ALA A 128 2.62 12.16 9.46
CA ALA A 128 2.25 10.80 9.80
C ALA A 128 0.85 10.48 9.26
N VAL A 129 0.72 9.36 8.55
CA VAL A 129 -0.56 8.93 7.96
C VAL A 129 -1.01 7.56 8.43
N GLU A 130 -0.07 6.71 8.89
CA GLU A 130 -0.37 5.34 9.25
C GLU A 130 0.67 4.78 10.23
N ALA A 131 0.23 3.89 11.10
CA ALA A 131 1.13 3.16 12.00
C ALA A 131 0.78 1.67 12.01
N THR A 132 1.81 0.85 12.16
CA THR A 132 1.71 -0.58 12.40
C THR A 132 2.47 -0.93 13.68
N ALA A 133 2.38 -2.16 14.15
CA ALA A 133 3.16 -2.60 15.30
C ALA A 133 4.68 -2.47 15.09
N ARG A 134 5.14 -2.33 13.84
CA ARG A 134 6.56 -2.30 13.49
C ARG A 134 7.05 -0.97 12.94
N HIS A 135 6.20 -0.20 12.27
CA HIS A 135 6.64 1.02 11.60
C HIS A 135 5.60 2.14 11.68
N LEU A 136 6.08 3.37 11.66
CA LEU A 136 5.31 4.56 11.35
C LEU A 136 5.57 4.88 9.88
N LEU A 137 4.50 5.15 9.14
CA LEU A 137 4.59 5.68 7.80
C LEU A 137 4.16 7.15 7.79
N ALA A 138 5.02 7.99 7.24
CA ALA A 138 4.75 9.39 6.99
C ALA A 138 4.92 9.72 5.52
N LEU A 139 4.03 10.56 4.97
CA LEU A 139 4.08 11.00 3.58
C LEU A 139 4.69 12.38 3.49
N ARG A 140 5.58 12.56 2.53
CA ARG A 140 6.23 13.84 2.27
C ARG A 140 5.22 14.81 1.68
N PHE A 141 5.14 16.00 2.23
CA PHE A 141 4.28 17.07 1.70
C PHE A 141 5.09 18.24 1.14
N CYS A 142 6.35 18.41 1.55
CA CYS A 142 7.24 19.39 0.94
C CYS A 142 8.72 19.06 1.15
N THR A 143 9.56 19.81 0.45
CA THR A 143 11.01 19.92 0.70
C THR A 143 11.36 21.40 0.83
N VAL A 144 12.15 21.76 1.84
CA VAL A 144 12.55 23.13 2.13
C VAL A 144 14.07 23.20 2.03
N ALA A 145 14.59 24.05 1.15
CA ALA A 145 16.02 24.35 1.11
C ALA A 145 16.43 25.02 2.43
N TYR A 146 17.33 24.37 3.16
CA TYR A 146 17.81 24.82 4.45
C TYR A 146 19.18 24.18 4.73
N PRO A 147 20.23 24.97 5.06
CA PRO A 147 21.57 24.43 5.24
C PRO A 147 21.62 23.44 6.42
N PRO A 148 22.43 22.37 6.36
CA PRO A 148 22.57 21.43 7.46
C PRO A 148 23.24 22.12 8.66
N GLY A 149 22.89 21.72 9.88
CA GLY A 149 23.52 22.26 11.08
C GLY A 149 22.72 22.09 12.36
N GLU A 150 23.20 22.61 13.49
CA GLU A 150 22.34 22.66 14.67
C GLU A 150 21.22 23.67 14.44
N HIS A 151 19.98 23.20 14.59
CA HIS A 151 18.78 24.00 14.37
C HIS A 151 18.10 24.28 15.70
N ASP A 152 17.98 25.56 16.03
CA ASP A 152 17.19 26.01 17.16
C ASP A 152 15.70 26.08 16.82
N TYR A 153 14.89 26.50 17.80
CA TYR A 153 13.45 26.60 17.60
C TYR A 153 13.07 27.58 16.46
N GLN A 154 13.81 28.69 16.29
CA GLN A 154 13.53 29.68 15.25
C GLN A 154 13.81 29.11 13.85
N ALA A 155 14.85 28.29 13.71
CA ALA A 155 15.13 27.56 12.48
C ALA A 155 13.96 26.63 12.11
N VAL A 156 13.46 25.84 13.07
CA VAL A 156 12.31 24.95 12.86
C VAL A 156 11.06 25.75 12.46
N GLN A 157 10.78 26.87 13.14
CA GLN A 157 9.66 27.75 12.76
C GLN A 157 9.78 28.28 11.33
N ALA A 158 10.98 28.69 10.91
CA ALA A 158 11.20 29.17 9.55
C ALA A 158 10.94 28.08 8.50
N ILE A 159 11.32 26.83 8.79
CA ILE A 159 11.09 25.68 7.92
C ILE A 159 9.58 25.39 7.82
N VAL A 160 8.90 25.36 8.96
CA VAL A 160 7.45 25.14 9.01
C VAL A 160 6.69 26.25 8.27
N ALA A 161 7.08 27.51 8.46
CA ALA A 161 6.51 28.66 7.75
C ALA A 161 6.66 28.54 6.22
N ARG A 162 7.84 28.11 5.74
CA ARG A 162 8.08 27.85 4.30
C ARG A 162 7.26 26.67 3.77
N SER A 163 6.94 25.70 4.63
CA SER A 163 6.17 24.51 4.27
C SER A 163 4.65 24.72 4.26
N ARG A 164 4.14 25.79 4.89
CA ARG A 164 2.72 26.01 5.20
C ARG A 164 1.80 25.86 3.99
N ALA A 165 2.08 26.55 2.89
CA ALA A 165 1.23 26.50 1.70
C ALA A 165 1.10 25.07 1.16
N SER A 166 2.24 24.36 1.09
CA SER A 166 2.29 22.97 0.65
C SER A 166 1.58 22.00 1.58
N LEU A 167 1.62 22.26 2.89
CA LEU A 167 0.87 21.48 3.87
C LEU A 167 -0.63 21.69 3.70
N ILE A 168 -1.11 22.94 3.72
CA ILE A 168 -2.54 23.28 3.60
C ILE A 168 -3.15 22.69 2.33
N GLU A 169 -2.46 22.80 1.20
CA GLU A 169 -2.89 22.23 -0.08
C GLU A 169 -3.08 20.70 0.00
N ARG A 170 -2.24 20.01 0.78
CA ARG A 170 -2.19 18.54 0.85
C ARG A 170 -2.91 17.95 2.06
N LEU A 171 -3.30 18.76 3.05
CA LEU A 171 -4.00 18.29 4.26
C LEU A 171 -5.21 17.39 3.96
N PRO A 172 -6.06 17.66 2.94
CA PRO A 172 -7.17 16.76 2.62
C PRO A 172 -6.75 15.34 2.19
N LEU A 173 -5.52 15.16 1.69
CA LEU A 173 -4.94 13.86 1.33
C LEU A 173 -4.25 13.19 2.53
N LEU A 174 -3.75 13.99 3.47
CA LEU A 174 -2.91 13.56 4.60
C LEU A 174 -3.70 13.38 5.90
N ASN A 175 -4.89 13.97 6.01
CA ASN A 175 -5.76 13.82 7.18
C ASN A 175 -6.44 12.44 7.21
N SER A 176 -6.99 12.09 8.37
CA SER A 176 -7.29 10.73 8.81
C SER A 176 -8.42 10.01 8.07
N ARG A 177 -8.33 9.84 6.75
CA ARG A 177 -9.03 8.81 5.94
C ARG A 177 -8.24 8.51 4.67
N PHE A 178 -7.34 7.53 4.74
CA PHE A 178 -6.87 6.69 3.62
C PHE A 178 -7.05 7.29 2.20
N GLY A 179 -6.23 8.29 1.85
CA GLY A 179 -6.21 8.90 0.52
C GLY A 179 -5.47 8.02 -0.50
N TYR A 180 -6.05 6.87 -0.85
CA TYR A 180 -5.61 6.11 -2.02
C TYR A 180 -6.37 6.56 -3.26
N PHE A 181 -5.67 6.65 -4.38
CA PHE A 181 -6.27 6.94 -5.68
C PHE A 181 -5.67 6.04 -6.75
N GLN A 182 -6.36 5.92 -7.88
CA GLN A 182 -5.95 5.09 -9.00
C GLN A 182 -5.59 5.98 -10.19
N TRP A 183 -4.56 5.59 -10.93
CA TRP A 183 -4.11 6.32 -12.12
C TRP A 183 -5.19 6.34 -13.21
N ARG A 184 -5.86 5.20 -13.41
CA ARG A 184 -7.02 5.00 -14.28
C ARG A 184 -8.00 4.06 -13.59
N PRO A 185 -8.96 4.57 -12.80
CA PRO A 185 -9.89 3.74 -12.02
C PRO A 185 -10.72 2.75 -12.84
N GLU A 186 -10.90 3.03 -14.12
CA GLU A 186 -11.62 2.21 -15.09
C GLU A 186 -10.76 1.14 -15.76
N MET A 187 -9.45 1.10 -15.46
CA MET A 187 -8.51 0.17 -16.07
C MET A 187 -7.81 -0.69 -15.02
N GLU A 188 -7.64 -1.98 -15.34
CA GLU A 188 -6.78 -2.91 -14.63
C GLU A 188 -5.48 -3.08 -15.44
N PHE A 189 -4.33 -3.00 -14.77
CA PHE A 189 -3.00 -3.20 -15.38
C PHE A 189 -2.28 -4.35 -14.67
N GLU A 190 -2.12 -5.47 -15.39
CA GLU A 190 -1.57 -6.71 -14.83
C GLU A 190 -0.70 -7.49 -15.82
N ARG A 191 0.26 -8.26 -15.29
CA ARG A 191 1.10 -9.22 -16.02
C ARG A 191 0.98 -10.58 -15.37
N LYS A 192 0.88 -11.64 -16.18
CA LYS A 192 0.60 -12.99 -15.69
C LYS A 192 1.71 -13.96 -16.04
N PHE A 193 1.93 -14.89 -15.12
CA PHE A 193 2.79 -16.04 -15.30
C PHE A 193 1.96 -17.28 -15.00
N THR A 194 1.51 -17.97 -16.04
CA THR A 194 0.69 -19.17 -15.95
C THR A 194 1.59 -20.37 -15.65
N PHE A 195 1.30 -21.12 -14.59
CA PHE A 195 2.11 -22.30 -14.24
C PHE A 195 1.83 -23.46 -15.19
N GLN A 196 2.87 -24.23 -15.54
CA GLN A 196 2.71 -25.43 -16.35
C GLN A 196 2.07 -26.56 -15.53
N ASP A 197 2.50 -26.70 -14.27
CA ASP A 197 1.93 -27.57 -13.24
C ASP A 197 1.70 -26.74 -11.97
N LEU A 198 0.74 -27.12 -11.14
CA LEU A 198 0.48 -26.42 -9.87
C LEU A 198 1.66 -26.58 -8.89
N PRO A 199 2.40 -25.51 -8.56
CA PRO A 199 3.47 -25.58 -7.57
C PRO A 199 2.91 -25.50 -6.15
N ASP A 200 3.78 -25.64 -5.15
CA ASP A 200 3.46 -25.25 -3.78
C ASP A 200 3.36 -23.71 -3.67
N THR A 201 2.19 -23.18 -3.99
CA THR A 201 1.92 -21.73 -3.98
C THR A 201 2.04 -21.13 -2.58
N TRP A 202 1.83 -21.92 -1.52
CA TRP A 202 1.97 -21.44 -0.15
C TRP A 202 3.44 -21.14 0.17
N ASN A 203 4.35 -22.04 -0.21
CA ASN A 203 5.78 -21.80 -0.09
C ASN A 203 6.21 -20.59 -0.93
N LEU A 204 5.74 -20.47 -2.17
CA LEU A 204 6.07 -19.31 -3.02
C LEU A 204 5.62 -17.98 -2.41
N VAL A 205 4.37 -17.88 -1.95
CA VAL A 205 3.84 -16.62 -1.41
C VAL A 205 4.46 -16.26 -0.06
N THR A 206 4.73 -17.24 0.81
CA THR A 206 5.38 -16.99 2.10
C THR A 206 6.86 -16.63 1.93
N ASP A 207 7.56 -17.22 0.97
CA ASP A 207 8.93 -16.83 0.61
C ASP A 207 8.99 -15.41 0.05
N LEU A 208 8.06 -15.05 -0.86
CA LEU A 208 7.96 -13.68 -1.37
C LEU A 208 7.72 -12.68 -0.24
N TYR A 209 6.73 -12.95 0.63
CA TYR A 209 6.41 -12.07 1.75
C TYR A 209 7.58 -11.94 2.73
N ALA A 210 8.26 -13.04 3.06
CA ALA A 210 9.43 -13.02 3.92
C ALA A 210 10.61 -12.24 3.32
N ARG A 211 10.85 -12.36 2.01
CA ARG A 211 11.88 -11.59 1.28
C ARG A 211 11.59 -10.10 1.29
N LEU A 212 10.36 -9.72 0.97
CA LEU A 212 9.90 -8.33 1.05
C LEU A 212 10.08 -7.78 2.47
N TYR A 213 9.63 -8.56 3.46
CA TYR A 213 9.78 -8.22 4.87
C TYR A 213 11.25 -8.05 5.29
N GLY A 214 12.13 -8.90 4.78
CA GLY A 214 13.58 -8.84 4.99
C GLY A 214 14.32 -7.79 4.16
N GLY A 215 13.63 -6.97 3.36
CA GLY A 215 14.23 -5.90 2.56
C GLY A 215 14.91 -6.36 1.27
N ALA A 216 14.63 -7.58 0.78
CA ALA A 216 15.18 -8.09 -0.49
C ALA A 216 14.68 -7.33 -1.73
N LEU A 217 13.65 -6.50 -1.56
CA LEU A 217 13.12 -5.59 -2.58
C LEU A 217 13.37 -4.14 -2.13
N PRO A 218 14.53 -3.55 -2.50
CA PRO A 218 14.92 -2.22 -2.04
C PRO A 218 13.90 -1.16 -2.44
N GLY A 219 13.61 -0.24 -1.52
CA GLY A 219 12.66 0.85 -1.76
C GLY A 219 11.18 0.46 -1.64
N PHE A 220 10.86 -0.81 -1.37
CA PHE A 220 9.49 -1.28 -1.15
C PHE A 220 9.31 -1.82 0.27
N PHE A 221 8.07 -1.75 0.77
CA PHE A 221 7.67 -2.32 2.04
C PHE A 221 6.27 -2.93 1.95
N PRO A 222 5.90 -3.90 2.82
CA PRO A 222 4.54 -4.43 2.84
C PRO A 222 3.50 -3.33 3.07
N GLU A 223 2.43 -3.31 2.26
CA GLU A 223 1.36 -2.33 2.43
C GLU A 223 0.81 -2.42 3.85
N CYS A 224 0.67 -1.28 4.53
CA CYS A 224 0.17 -1.24 5.90
C CYS A 224 -1.22 -1.92 5.97
N HIS A 225 -1.37 -2.87 6.91
CA HIS A 225 -2.59 -3.64 7.18
C HIS A 225 -3.09 -4.56 6.04
N LYS A 226 -2.55 -4.45 4.83
CA LYS A 226 -2.97 -5.22 3.64
C LYS A 226 -1.84 -5.98 2.95
N GLY A 227 -0.66 -6.02 3.56
CA GLY A 227 0.53 -6.61 2.93
C GLY A 227 0.46 -8.12 2.68
N PHE A 228 -0.40 -8.85 3.39
CA PHE A 228 -0.65 -10.28 3.15
C PHE A 228 -2.13 -10.61 3.36
N GLN A 229 -2.80 -11.17 2.36
CA GLN A 229 -4.21 -11.56 2.45
C GLN A 229 -4.46 -12.90 1.78
N VAL A 230 -5.48 -13.62 2.23
CA VAL A 230 -5.88 -14.91 1.65
C VAL A 230 -7.37 -14.88 1.40
N PHE A 231 -7.76 -15.26 0.20
CA PHE A 231 -9.14 -15.34 -0.23
C PHE A 231 -9.43 -16.74 -0.76
N ASP A 232 -10.66 -17.21 -0.50
CA ASP A 232 -11.18 -18.46 -1.03
C ASP A 232 -12.66 -18.28 -1.33
N TYR A 233 -13.01 -18.29 -2.62
CA TYR A 233 -14.36 -17.98 -3.07
C TYR A 233 -14.71 -18.71 -4.37
N GLU A 234 -16.00 -18.88 -4.61
CA GLU A 234 -16.53 -19.32 -5.89
C GLU A 234 -16.64 -18.13 -6.84
N ASN A 235 -16.48 -18.39 -8.13
CA ASN A 235 -16.62 -17.41 -9.19
C ASN A 235 -17.59 -17.95 -10.25
N HIS A 236 -18.70 -17.24 -10.42
CA HIS A 236 -19.67 -17.51 -11.48
C HIS A 236 -19.36 -16.55 -12.62
N ILE A 237 -18.95 -17.08 -13.77
CA ILE A 237 -18.52 -16.28 -14.91
C ILE A 237 -19.44 -16.52 -16.10
N PHE A 238 -19.81 -15.43 -16.77
CA PHE A 238 -20.61 -15.41 -17.98
C PHE A 238 -19.78 -14.75 -19.08
N ASP A 239 -19.52 -15.52 -20.13
CA ASP A 239 -18.89 -15.02 -21.34
C ASP A 239 -19.90 -14.15 -22.10
N ILE A 240 -19.42 -13.06 -22.71
CA ILE A 240 -20.28 -12.15 -23.46
C ILE A 240 -19.93 -12.29 -24.94
N VAL A 241 -20.94 -12.65 -25.72
CA VAL A 241 -20.84 -12.96 -27.14
C VAL A 241 -21.70 -11.99 -27.94
N GLY A 242 -21.30 -11.68 -29.16
CA GLY A 242 -21.99 -10.74 -30.04
C GLY A 242 -21.14 -9.52 -30.35
N GLU A 243 -21.64 -8.32 -30.05
CA GLU A 243 -21.06 -7.05 -30.49
C GLU A 243 -19.63 -6.84 -29.96
N PRO A 244 -18.67 -6.43 -30.81
CA PRO A 244 -17.25 -6.29 -30.45
C PRO A 244 -16.96 -5.40 -29.23
N GLU A 245 -17.75 -4.35 -29.01
CA GLU A 245 -17.59 -3.39 -27.91
C GLU A 245 -18.03 -3.96 -26.55
N GLU A 246 -18.88 -5.00 -26.57
CA GLU A 246 -19.37 -5.70 -25.38
C GLU A 246 -18.59 -6.98 -25.08
N LEU A 247 -17.60 -7.36 -25.90
CA LEU A 247 -16.84 -8.57 -25.64
C LEU A 247 -16.08 -8.53 -24.31
N GLY A 248 -15.87 -9.72 -23.75
CA GLY A 248 -15.21 -9.93 -22.46
C GLY A 248 -16.08 -10.81 -21.57
N TYR A 249 -16.20 -10.47 -20.29
CA TYR A 249 -17.05 -11.23 -19.38
C TYR A 249 -17.62 -10.40 -18.24
N ILE A 250 -18.71 -10.89 -17.66
CA ILE A 250 -19.22 -10.48 -16.35
C ILE A 250 -19.10 -11.66 -15.39
N SER A 251 -18.67 -11.39 -14.17
CA SER A 251 -18.52 -12.40 -13.13
C SER A 251 -19.10 -11.94 -11.81
N PHE A 252 -19.55 -12.91 -11.03
CA PHE A 252 -20.20 -12.73 -9.74
C PHE A 252 -19.43 -13.55 -8.71
N ILE A 253 -19.01 -12.89 -7.64
CA ILE A 253 -18.24 -13.47 -6.54
C ILE A 253 -19.09 -13.38 -5.27
N PRO A 254 -19.74 -14.48 -4.85
CA PRO A 254 -20.46 -14.51 -3.58
C PRO A 254 -19.53 -14.19 -2.41
N GLN A 255 -20.04 -13.39 -1.48
CA GLN A 255 -19.33 -12.94 -0.29
C GLN A 255 -19.91 -13.62 0.96
N VAL A 256 -19.14 -13.60 2.04
CA VAL A 256 -19.52 -14.23 3.33
C VAL A 256 -20.76 -13.60 3.98
N ASN A 257 -21.11 -12.37 3.61
CA ASN A 257 -22.30 -11.65 4.07
C ASN A 257 -23.54 -11.89 3.19
N SER A 258 -23.50 -12.90 2.31
CA SER A 258 -24.54 -13.23 1.33
C SER A 258 -24.75 -12.20 0.21
N ASN A 259 -23.97 -11.12 0.18
CA ASN A 259 -23.92 -10.21 -0.95
C ASN A 259 -22.95 -10.74 -2.02
N VAL A 260 -22.88 -10.04 -3.15
CA VAL A 260 -22.11 -10.44 -4.33
C VAL A 260 -21.25 -9.27 -4.79
N THR A 261 -19.98 -9.53 -5.10
CA THR A 261 -19.18 -8.61 -5.92
C THR A 261 -19.43 -8.91 -7.39
N VAL A 262 -19.83 -7.90 -8.15
CA VAL A 262 -19.99 -7.98 -9.60
C VAL A 262 -18.75 -7.37 -10.24
N LYS A 263 -18.11 -8.13 -11.13
CA LYS A 263 -16.90 -7.71 -11.85
C LYS A 263 -17.13 -7.85 -13.35
N ARG A 264 -16.95 -6.76 -14.09
CA ARG A 264 -17.10 -6.71 -15.56
C ARG A 264 -15.77 -6.31 -16.19
N LYS A 265 -15.30 -7.09 -17.16
CA LYS A 265 -14.11 -6.78 -17.97
C LYS A 265 -14.48 -6.69 -19.44
N TRP A 266 -14.04 -5.65 -20.13
CA TRP A 266 -14.24 -5.46 -21.57
C TRP A 266 -12.92 -5.66 -22.32
N PHE A 267 -12.91 -6.59 -23.26
CA PHE A 267 -11.77 -6.86 -24.14
C PHE A 267 -12.17 -7.83 -25.26
N GLN A 268 -11.65 -7.60 -26.47
CA GLN A 268 -11.78 -8.55 -27.59
C GLN A 268 -10.69 -9.63 -27.52
N GLU A 269 -9.48 -9.22 -27.14
CA GLU A 269 -8.32 -10.08 -26.95
C GLU A 269 -7.70 -9.80 -25.58
N ASN A 270 -7.02 -10.79 -25.01
CA ASN A 270 -6.35 -10.58 -23.74
C ASN A 270 -5.21 -9.55 -23.89
N ALA A 271 -5.10 -8.66 -22.91
CA ALA A 271 -4.11 -7.59 -22.84
C ALA A 271 -3.71 -7.36 -21.37
N GLU A 272 -2.53 -6.77 -21.15
CA GLU A 272 -2.09 -6.37 -19.81
C GLU A 272 -2.95 -5.24 -19.23
N LEU A 273 -3.39 -4.31 -20.09
CA LEU A 273 -4.20 -3.17 -19.72
C LEU A 273 -5.63 -3.37 -20.26
N ARG A 274 -6.62 -3.46 -19.37
CA ARG A 274 -8.01 -3.75 -19.75
C ARG A 274 -9.00 -2.91 -18.98
N ARG A 275 -10.14 -2.62 -19.59
CA ARG A 275 -11.22 -1.91 -18.92
C ARG A 275 -11.92 -2.83 -17.93
N GLU A 276 -12.16 -2.31 -16.74
CA GLU A 276 -12.79 -3.02 -15.64
C GLU A 276 -13.81 -2.15 -14.89
N SER A 277 -14.84 -2.79 -14.36
CA SER A 277 -15.71 -2.21 -13.35
C SER A 277 -16.01 -3.24 -12.26
N LEU A 278 -16.01 -2.75 -11.02
CA LEU A 278 -16.27 -3.50 -9.81
C LEU A 278 -17.42 -2.85 -9.06
N TRP A 279 -18.47 -3.62 -8.81
CA TRP A 279 -19.56 -3.24 -7.92
C TRP A 279 -19.56 -4.17 -6.72
N TRP A 280 -19.20 -3.61 -5.56
CA TRP A 280 -19.10 -4.35 -4.31
C TRP A 280 -20.45 -4.46 -3.62
N ASP A 281 -20.60 -5.48 -2.77
CA ASP A 281 -21.68 -5.59 -1.79
C ASP A 281 -23.10 -5.52 -2.39
N GLN A 282 -23.28 -6.12 -3.57
CA GLN A 282 -24.56 -6.13 -4.27
C GLN A 282 -25.49 -7.18 -3.66
N ASN A 283 -26.71 -6.79 -3.30
CA ASN A 283 -27.72 -7.71 -2.80
C ASN A 283 -28.38 -8.48 -3.97
N ILE A 284 -27.73 -9.56 -4.40
CA ILE A 284 -28.16 -10.42 -5.50
C ILE A 284 -28.13 -11.88 -5.02
N GLY A 285 -29.24 -12.60 -5.18
CA GLY A 285 -29.29 -14.03 -4.88
C GLY A 285 -28.46 -14.86 -5.86
N VAL A 286 -27.79 -15.92 -5.38
CA VAL A 286 -27.01 -16.82 -6.25
C VAL A 286 -27.87 -17.51 -7.32
N SER A 287 -29.17 -17.70 -7.06
CA SER A 287 -30.13 -18.21 -8.05
C SER A 287 -30.40 -17.24 -9.21
N ASP A 288 -30.12 -15.94 -9.02
CA ASP A 288 -30.57 -14.87 -9.92
C ASP A 288 -29.43 -14.33 -10.79
N LEU A 289 -28.19 -14.83 -10.62
CA LEU A 289 -26.99 -14.32 -11.27
C LEU A 289 -27.09 -14.27 -12.79
N ALA A 290 -27.72 -15.29 -13.41
CA ALA A 290 -27.89 -15.32 -14.87
C ALA A 290 -28.88 -14.24 -15.36
N ALA A 291 -29.96 -13.99 -14.60
CA ALA A 291 -30.91 -12.93 -14.93
C ALA A 291 -30.26 -11.55 -14.75
N GLU A 292 -29.45 -11.39 -13.70
CA GLU A 292 -28.71 -10.18 -13.42
C GLU A 292 -27.59 -9.90 -14.44
N ALA A 293 -26.94 -10.95 -14.96
CA ALA A 293 -25.99 -10.80 -16.05
C ALA A 293 -26.67 -10.25 -17.31
N ARG A 294 -27.87 -10.75 -17.66
CA ARG A 294 -28.65 -10.27 -18.81
C ARG A 294 -29.16 -8.84 -18.63
N SER A 295 -29.47 -8.42 -17.40
CA SER A 295 -29.96 -7.06 -17.13
C SER A 295 -28.85 -5.99 -17.24
N ARG A 296 -27.58 -6.40 -17.06
CA ARG A 296 -26.41 -5.50 -17.04
C ARG A 296 -25.65 -5.38 -18.35
N VAL A 297 -25.95 -6.22 -19.33
CA VAL A 297 -25.20 -6.33 -20.58
C VAL A 297 -26.15 -6.25 -21.77
N ASN A 298 -25.80 -5.42 -22.76
CA ASN A 298 -26.58 -5.26 -24.00
C ASN A 298 -26.11 -6.24 -25.09
N ALA A 299 -25.88 -7.50 -24.73
CA ALA A 299 -25.38 -8.54 -25.62
C ALA A 299 -25.79 -9.92 -25.09
N ASP A 300 -25.60 -10.95 -25.92
CA ASP A 300 -25.86 -12.32 -25.51
C ASP A 300 -24.82 -12.77 -24.48
N ILE A 301 -25.29 -13.54 -23.50
CA ILE A 301 -24.43 -14.10 -22.46
C ILE A 301 -24.43 -15.62 -22.54
N LEU A 302 -23.27 -16.19 -22.27
CA LEU A 302 -23.05 -17.61 -22.25
C LEU A 302 -22.52 -18.03 -20.86
N PRO A 303 -23.31 -18.77 -20.06
CA PRO A 303 -22.84 -19.28 -18.79
C PRO A 303 -21.66 -20.23 -18.98
N LEU A 304 -20.63 -20.09 -18.14
CA LEU A 304 -19.47 -20.97 -18.13
C LEU A 304 -19.40 -21.76 -16.80
N PRO A 305 -18.62 -22.87 -16.76
CA PRO A 305 -18.44 -23.64 -15.54
C PRO A 305 -17.99 -22.78 -14.36
N VAL A 306 -18.64 -22.99 -13.22
CA VAL A 306 -18.26 -22.34 -11.96
C VAL A 306 -16.92 -22.92 -11.49
N PHE A 307 -16.06 -22.06 -10.96
CA PHE A 307 -14.80 -22.48 -10.37
C PHE A 307 -14.58 -21.83 -9.01
N ARG A 308 -13.87 -22.54 -8.15
CA ARG A 308 -13.37 -22.03 -6.87
C ARG A 308 -11.96 -21.47 -7.08
N ARG A 309 -11.73 -20.26 -6.60
CA ARG A 309 -10.45 -19.55 -6.65
C ARG A 309 -9.91 -19.41 -5.24
N LYS A 310 -8.74 -19.99 -4.99
CA LYS A 310 -7.91 -19.65 -3.83
C LYS A 310 -6.84 -18.67 -4.28
N ARG A 311 -6.82 -17.49 -3.64
CA ARG A 311 -5.95 -16.37 -3.99
C ARG A 311 -5.13 -15.96 -2.77
N PHE A 312 -3.83 -15.81 -2.94
CA PHE A 312 -2.91 -15.29 -1.93
C PHE A 312 -2.30 -13.99 -2.42
N ASP A 313 -2.46 -12.93 -1.64
CA ASP A 313 -2.06 -11.58 -2.01
C ASP A 313 -0.86 -11.14 -1.21
N VAL A 314 0.16 -10.63 -1.89
CA VAL A 314 1.27 -9.88 -1.30
C VAL A 314 1.27 -8.49 -1.89
N ASN A 315 0.80 -7.51 -1.10
CA ASN A 315 0.76 -6.11 -1.51
C ASN A 315 1.93 -5.35 -0.88
N PHE A 316 2.53 -4.45 -1.65
CA PHE A 316 3.64 -3.63 -1.21
C PHE A 316 3.64 -2.26 -1.86
N GLU A 317 4.21 -1.30 -1.16
CA GLU A 317 4.21 0.11 -1.52
C GLU A 317 5.63 0.60 -1.73
N SER A 318 5.81 1.38 -2.79
CA SER A 318 7.06 2.07 -3.09
C SER A 318 7.24 3.26 -2.16
N LEU A 319 8.39 3.33 -1.48
CA LEU A 319 8.81 4.53 -0.74
C LEU A 319 9.11 5.70 -1.69
N LYS A 320 9.46 5.41 -2.95
CA LYS A 320 9.80 6.42 -3.95
C LYS A 320 8.55 7.13 -4.46
N THR A 321 7.55 6.38 -4.90
CA THR A 321 6.38 6.91 -5.64
C THR A 321 5.08 6.86 -4.85
N GLY A 322 5.00 6.03 -3.81
CA GLY A 322 3.75 5.72 -3.13
C GLY A 322 2.82 4.80 -3.92
N HIS A 323 3.27 4.24 -5.04
CA HIS A 323 2.51 3.23 -5.79
C HIS A 323 2.45 1.92 -5.01
N VAL A 324 1.26 1.35 -4.96
CA VAL A 324 0.98 0.04 -4.40
C VAL A 324 0.82 -0.94 -5.54
N TYR A 325 1.60 -2.01 -5.47
CA TYR A 325 1.52 -3.14 -6.37
C TYR A 325 1.17 -4.40 -5.59
N GLY A 326 0.52 -5.33 -6.26
CA GLY A 326 0.16 -6.63 -5.74
C GLY A 326 0.83 -7.74 -6.53
N VAL A 327 1.23 -8.80 -5.84
CA VAL A 327 1.58 -10.09 -6.43
C VAL A 327 0.59 -11.12 -5.93
N TYR A 328 -0.15 -11.72 -6.85
CA TYR A 328 -1.32 -12.54 -6.57
C TYR A 328 -1.12 -13.96 -7.05
N PHE A 329 -0.98 -14.89 -6.12
CA PHE A 329 -0.88 -16.32 -6.44
C PHE A 329 -2.28 -16.92 -6.44
N ASP A 330 -2.72 -17.39 -7.60
CA ASP A 330 -4.04 -17.98 -7.80
C ASP A 330 -3.95 -19.49 -8.03
N ILE A 331 -4.91 -20.19 -7.45
CA ILE A 331 -5.27 -21.55 -7.85
C ILE A 331 -6.77 -21.58 -8.14
N CYS A 332 -7.12 -21.92 -9.37
CA CYS A 332 -8.50 -22.09 -9.79
C CYS A 332 -8.80 -23.58 -10.03
N ARG A 333 -9.94 -24.06 -9.55
CA ARG A 333 -10.43 -25.43 -9.77
C ARG A 333 -11.91 -25.38 -10.11
N THR A 334 -12.35 -26.06 -11.16
CA THR A 334 -13.80 -26.18 -11.43
C THR A 334 -14.48 -26.88 -10.26
N VAL A 335 -15.76 -26.55 -10.02
CA VAL A 335 -16.53 -27.18 -8.94
C VAL A 335 -16.83 -28.65 -9.27
N ASP A 336 -17.16 -28.94 -10.53
CA ASP A 336 -17.61 -30.27 -10.95
C ASP A 336 -16.46 -31.27 -11.16
N SER A 337 -15.25 -30.81 -11.47
CA SER A 337 -14.10 -31.68 -11.80
C SER A 337 -12.76 -31.09 -11.34
N PRO A 338 -12.59 -30.83 -10.03
CA PRO A 338 -11.50 -30.00 -9.52
C PRO A 338 -10.09 -30.59 -9.71
N ALA A 339 -9.95 -31.90 -9.88
CA ALA A 339 -8.67 -32.57 -10.12
C ALA A 339 -8.26 -32.52 -11.61
N GLU A 340 -9.24 -32.56 -12.52
CA GLU A 340 -9.00 -32.61 -13.96
C GLU A 340 -8.92 -31.22 -14.59
N HIS A 341 -9.59 -30.25 -13.99
CA HIS A 341 -9.67 -28.87 -14.48
C HIS A 341 -9.24 -27.92 -13.38
N SER A 342 -7.92 -27.79 -13.28
CA SER A 342 -7.27 -26.80 -12.43
C SER A 342 -6.18 -26.06 -13.19
N PHE A 343 -5.97 -24.81 -12.83
CA PHE A 343 -4.80 -24.07 -13.25
C PHE A 343 -4.37 -23.11 -12.15
N GLY A 344 -3.11 -22.68 -12.21
CA GLY A 344 -2.58 -21.70 -11.29
C GLY A 344 -1.74 -20.68 -12.04
N GLN A 345 -1.63 -19.51 -11.45
CA GLN A 345 -0.87 -18.42 -12.00
C GLN A 345 -0.36 -17.52 -10.88
N VAL A 346 0.61 -16.68 -11.22
CA VAL A 346 0.91 -15.49 -10.43
C VAL A 346 0.68 -14.24 -11.29
N GLU A 347 -0.05 -13.28 -10.74
CA GLU A 347 -0.38 -12.00 -11.38
C GLU A 347 0.39 -10.88 -10.66
N VAL A 348 1.05 -10.00 -11.40
CA VAL A 348 1.61 -8.72 -10.88
C VAL A 348 0.68 -7.61 -11.33
N GLU A 349 0.20 -6.76 -10.42
CA GLU A 349 -0.81 -5.74 -10.70
C GLU A 349 -0.41 -4.39 -10.09
N TYR A 350 -0.69 -3.29 -10.79
CA TYR A 350 -0.78 -1.97 -10.16
C TYR A 350 -2.17 -1.78 -9.53
N CYS A 351 -2.22 -1.46 -8.23
CA CYS A 351 -3.48 -1.42 -7.49
C CYS A 351 -4.00 0.00 -7.28
N ARG A 352 -3.15 0.87 -6.72
CA ARG A 352 -3.48 2.19 -6.19
C ARG A 352 -2.21 2.96 -5.85
N SER A 353 -2.36 4.24 -5.53
CA SER A 353 -1.26 5.13 -5.13
C SER A 353 -1.65 5.95 -3.91
N ARG A 354 -0.66 6.21 -3.06
CA ARG A 354 -0.73 7.12 -1.92
C ARG A 354 0.43 8.11 -2.01
N THR A 355 0.19 9.19 -2.74
CA THR A 355 1.18 10.24 -2.95
C THR A 355 0.52 11.60 -3.13
N ALA A 356 1.24 12.66 -2.77
CA ALA A 356 0.86 14.03 -3.10
C ALA A 356 1.66 14.60 -4.29
N PHE A 357 2.40 13.72 -4.99
CA PHE A 357 3.20 14.03 -6.18
C PHE A 357 2.55 13.43 -7.44
N LEU A 358 3.18 13.66 -8.59
CA LEU A 358 2.70 13.12 -9.87
C LEU A 358 2.77 11.59 -9.89
N LEU A 359 1.85 11.00 -10.65
CA LEU A 359 1.78 9.55 -10.88
C LEU A 359 2.70 9.13 -12.03
N ASP A 360 4.01 9.28 -11.79
CA ASP A 360 5.07 8.89 -12.73
C ASP A 360 5.66 7.53 -12.36
N ASP A 361 6.42 6.90 -13.25
CA ASP A 361 7.13 5.64 -13.00
C ASP A 361 6.28 4.37 -12.74
N ILE A 362 4.94 4.45 -12.79
CA ILE A 362 4.05 3.27 -12.65
C ILE A 362 4.53 2.08 -13.48
N PHE A 363 4.82 2.33 -14.76
CA PHE A 363 5.27 1.28 -15.68
C PHE A 363 6.71 0.80 -15.42
N GLU A 364 7.61 1.69 -14.98
CA GLU A 364 9.00 1.31 -14.70
C GLU A 364 9.06 0.40 -13.47
N GLU A 365 8.42 0.83 -12.38
CA GLU A 365 8.34 0.04 -11.15
C GLU A 365 7.58 -1.27 -11.38
N PHE A 366 6.45 -1.24 -12.09
CA PHE A 366 5.74 -2.46 -12.48
C PHE A 366 6.65 -3.46 -13.23
N ASN A 367 7.40 -2.99 -14.23
CA ASN A 367 8.30 -3.86 -14.99
C ASN A 367 9.47 -4.39 -14.14
N PHE A 368 9.97 -3.59 -13.21
CA PHE A 368 10.96 -4.03 -12.23
C PHE A 368 10.41 -5.16 -11.35
N LEU A 369 9.17 -5.03 -10.88
CA LEU A 369 8.50 -6.01 -10.04
C LEU A 369 8.17 -7.30 -10.78
N ALA A 370 7.69 -7.19 -12.02
CA ALA A 370 7.49 -8.35 -12.89
C ALA A 370 8.77 -9.16 -13.06
N LYS A 371 9.90 -8.51 -13.34
CA LYS A 371 11.22 -9.18 -13.43
C LYS A 371 11.69 -9.76 -12.10
N TYR A 372 11.31 -9.14 -10.99
CA TYR A 372 11.60 -9.69 -9.66
C TYR A 372 10.83 -11.00 -9.42
N VAL A 373 9.54 -11.03 -9.75
CA VAL A 373 8.71 -12.25 -9.67
C VAL A 373 9.23 -13.33 -10.61
N GLU A 374 9.58 -12.97 -11.85
CA GLU A 374 10.18 -13.89 -12.82
C GLU A 374 11.44 -14.59 -12.27
N ARG A 375 12.32 -13.80 -11.63
CA ARG A 375 13.53 -14.31 -10.99
C ARG A 375 13.22 -15.22 -9.81
N LEU A 376 12.24 -14.85 -8.97
CA LEU A 376 11.78 -15.69 -7.86
C LEU A 376 11.31 -17.06 -8.37
N LEU A 377 10.48 -17.09 -9.43
CA LEU A 377 9.99 -18.32 -10.03
C LEU A 377 11.16 -19.16 -10.59
N SER A 378 12.11 -18.52 -11.25
CA SER A 378 13.32 -19.15 -11.79
C SER A 378 14.20 -19.76 -10.69
N GLU A 379 14.47 -19.03 -9.61
CA GLU A 379 15.22 -19.49 -8.44
C GLU A 379 14.56 -20.70 -7.78
N LYS A 380 13.23 -20.68 -7.70
CA LYS A 380 12.41 -21.78 -7.15
C LYS A 380 12.19 -22.91 -8.15
N LYS A 381 12.74 -22.81 -9.37
CA LYS A 381 12.61 -23.79 -10.46
C LYS A 381 11.16 -24.12 -10.80
N VAL A 382 10.29 -23.12 -10.72
CA VAL A 382 8.88 -23.25 -11.10
C VAL A 382 8.77 -23.07 -12.60
N ALA A 383 8.17 -24.04 -13.29
CA ALA A 383 7.91 -23.94 -14.71
C ALA A 383 6.66 -23.07 -14.96
N TYR A 384 6.82 -22.01 -15.74
CA TYR A 384 5.73 -21.09 -16.08
C TYR A 384 5.81 -20.68 -17.55
N LYS A 385 4.75 -20.02 -18.01
CA LYS A 385 4.71 -19.27 -19.27
C LYS A 385 4.24 -17.86 -18.96
N GLU A 386 5.00 -16.87 -19.41
CA GLU A 386 4.52 -15.49 -19.45
C GLU A 386 3.55 -15.37 -20.62
N ASP A 387 2.27 -15.22 -20.30
CA ASP A 387 1.21 -15.05 -21.27
C ASP A 387 0.06 -14.21 -20.71
N LEU A 388 -0.98 -14.03 -21.51
CA LEU A 388 -2.16 -13.25 -21.13
C LEU A 388 -3.35 -14.17 -20.83
N PHE A 389 -3.09 -15.44 -20.49
CA PHE A 389 -4.13 -16.44 -20.25
C PHE A 389 -5.03 -15.98 -19.10
N SER A 390 -6.34 -15.90 -19.38
CA SER A 390 -7.30 -15.36 -18.44
C SER A 390 -8.15 -16.45 -17.79
N LYS A 391 -8.84 -16.06 -16.72
CA LYS A 391 -9.84 -16.92 -16.07
C LYS A 391 -11.03 -17.22 -17.01
N LEU A 392 -11.31 -16.33 -17.97
CA LEU A 392 -12.28 -16.59 -19.04
C LEU A 392 -11.80 -17.73 -19.95
N ASP A 393 -10.53 -17.72 -20.36
CA ASP A 393 -9.94 -18.79 -21.19
C ASP A 393 -9.97 -20.14 -20.47
N PHE A 394 -9.61 -20.17 -19.18
CA PHE A 394 -9.74 -21.35 -18.34
C PHE A 394 -11.17 -21.91 -18.33
N SER A 395 -12.15 -21.03 -18.17
CA SER A 395 -13.56 -21.42 -18.04
C SER A 395 -14.13 -21.91 -19.38
N ARG A 396 -13.74 -21.28 -20.50
CA ARG A 396 -14.04 -21.75 -21.87
C ARG A 396 -13.43 -23.13 -22.13
N GLN A 397 -12.15 -23.33 -21.82
CA GLN A 397 -11.49 -24.62 -21.99
C GLN A 397 -12.13 -25.74 -21.16
N SER A 398 -12.52 -25.41 -19.92
CA SER A 398 -13.22 -26.36 -19.03
C SER A 398 -14.59 -26.74 -19.60
N ARG A 399 -15.33 -25.79 -20.18
CA ARG A 399 -16.60 -26.07 -20.85
C ARG A 399 -16.44 -27.03 -22.02
N SER A 400 -15.47 -26.77 -22.91
CA SER A 400 -15.23 -27.61 -24.09
C SER A 400 -14.86 -29.05 -23.72
N LYS A 401 -14.14 -29.25 -22.61
CA LYS A 401 -13.78 -30.59 -22.11
C LYS A 401 -14.97 -31.33 -21.47
N ASN A 402 -15.91 -30.61 -20.87
CA ASN A 402 -17.08 -31.17 -20.21
C ASN A 402 -18.25 -31.53 -21.15
N ASN A 403 -18.13 -31.32 -22.47
CA ASN A 403 -19.22 -31.55 -23.44
C ASN A 403 -20.57 -30.91 -23.04
N ILE A 404 -20.54 -29.78 -22.33
CA ILE A 404 -21.76 -29.05 -21.95
C ILE A 404 -22.36 -28.47 -23.25
N PRO A 405 -23.58 -28.89 -23.67
CA PRO A 405 -24.20 -28.42 -24.92
C PRO A 405 -24.31 -26.89 -24.99
N GLU A 406 -24.44 -26.35 -26.21
CA GLU A 406 -24.58 -24.90 -26.49
C GLU A 406 -25.69 -24.22 -25.69
#